data_AF-A0AB36WTE2-F1
#
_entry.id   AF-A0AB36WTE2-F1
#
_cell.length_a   1.000
_cell.length_b   1.000
_cell.length_c   1.000
_cell.angle_alpha   90.00
_cell.angle_beta   90.00
_cell.angle_gamma   90.00
#
_symmetry.space_group_name_H-M   'P 1'
#
loop_
_entity.id
_entity.type
_entity.pdbx_description
1 polymer ?
#
loop_
_entity_poly.entity_id
_entity_poly.type
_entity_poly.pdbx_seq_one_letter_code
_entity_poly.pdbx_strand_id
1 'polypeptide(L)'
;MNKFLKAVVGICFTLIFSMSHADFSAMNKYYTNSSVAPKVKQCKGDQDCNAFYALSKQWKSIPNCFQTSYGSNCDAKAEAKAGNGYSLWKGASFRHTRSSNLAYAAEEVFYRGGSASPADERIFAEGLAVLYFLDAKK
;
A
#
# COMPACT_ATOMS: atom_id res chain seq x y z
N MET A 1 3.79 -47.12 -35.58
CA MET A 1 4.59 -46.29 -34.65
C MET A 1 5.13 -45.11 -35.40
N ASN A 2 4.68 -43.89 -35.10
CA ASN A 2 5.40 -42.66 -35.40
C ASN A 2 5.01 -41.62 -34.34
N LYS A 3 5.95 -41.38 -33.44
CA LYS A 3 5.95 -40.31 -32.45
C LYS A 3 6.12 -38.98 -33.20
N PHE A 4 5.48 -37.91 -32.75
CA PHE A 4 6.12 -36.61 -32.50
C PHE A 4 5.06 -35.62 -32.02
N LEU A 5 4.92 -35.60 -30.69
CA LEU A 5 4.30 -34.54 -29.90
C LEU A 5 5.00 -33.21 -30.25
N LYS A 6 4.26 -32.22 -30.76
CA LYS A 6 4.78 -30.85 -30.93
C LYS A 6 4.30 -29.99 -29.76
N ALA A 7 5.27 -29.39 -29.11
CA ALA A 7 5.20 -28.64 -27.86
C ALA A 7 4.15 -27.52 -27.88
N VAL A 8 3.39 -27.42 -26.80
CA VAL A 8 2.58 -26.23 -26.47
C VAL A 8 3.55 -25.12 -26.06
N VAL A 9 3.61 -24.06 -26.85
CA VAL A 9 4.35 -22.83 -26.50
C VAL A 9 3.58 -22.14 -25.38
N GLY A 10 4.04 -22.33 -24.15
CA GLY A 10 3.58 -21.56 -23.00
C GLY A 10 4.19 -20.15 -23.03
N ILE A 11 3.48 -19.19 -23.61
CA ILE A 11 3.81 -17.77 -23.48
C ILE A 11 3.37 -17.33 -22.09
N CYS A 12 4.29 -17.36 -21.13
CA CYS A 12 4.08 -16.80 -19.80
C CYS A 12 4.11 -15.27 -19.92
N PHE A 13 2.95 -14.65 -20.15
CA PHE A 13 2.79 -13.20 -20.11
C PHE A 13 2.99 -12.73 -18.66
N THR A 14 4.21 -12.28 -18.33
CA THR A 14 4.42 -11.44 -17.15
C THR A 14 3.74 -10.11 -17.42
N LEU A 15 2.53 -9.93 -16.88
CA LEU A 15 1.84 -8.64 -16.88
C LEU A 15 2.62 -7.67 -15.99
N ILE A 16 3.57 -6.96 -16.59
CA ILE A 16 4.20 -5.80 -15.97
C ILE A 16 3.15 -4.69 -15.98
N PHE A 17 2.36 -4.59 -14.90
CA PHE A 17 1.53 -3.42 -14.65
C PHE A 17 2.45 -2.21 -14.52
N SER A 18 2.61 -1.48 -15.62
CA SER A 18 3.33 -0.22 -15.62
C SER A 18 2.46 0.79 -14.88
N MET A 19 2.86 1.15 -13.67
CA MET A 19 2.22 2.24 -12.94
C MET A 19 2.29 3.50 -13.80
N SER A 20 1.15 4.16 -14.02
CA SER A 20 1.17 5.41 -14.76
C SER A 20 1.83 6.51 -13.92
N HIS A 21 2.45 7.48 -14.60
CA HIS A 21 3.01 8.65 -13.92
C HIS A 21 1.93 9.42 -13.13
N ALA A 22 0.68 9.40 -13.62
CA ALA A 22 -0.46 10.03 -12.97
C ALA A 22 -0.82 9.35 -11.64
N ASP A 23 -0.81 8.01 -11.58
CA ASP A 23 -1.06 7.25 -10.35
C ASP A 23 -0.04 7.60 -9.26
N PHE A 24 1.25 7.59 -9.63
CA PHE A 24 2.32 7.97 -8.70
C PHE A 24 2.18 9.42 -8.24
N SER A 25 1.92 10.34 -9.16
CA SER A 25 1.74 11.76 -8.84
C SER A 25 0.57 11.99 -7.88
N ALA A 26 -0.54 11.26 -8.04
CA ALA A 26 -1.71 11.35 -7.17
C ALA A 26 -1.39 10.90 -5.74
N MET A 27 -0.70 9.76 -5.58
CA MET A 27 -0.24 9.31 -4.26
C MET A 27 0.79 10.27 -3.65
N ASN A 28 1.76 10.69 -4.46
CA ASN A 28 2.84 11.56 -4.01
C ASN A 28 2.32 12.90 -3.49
N LYS A 29 1.25 13.45 -4.09
CA LYS A 29 0.59 14.67 -3.64
C LYS A 29 0.19 14.61 -2.15
N TYR A 30 -0.50 13.54 -1.73
CA TYR A 30 -0.91 13.36 -0.34
C TYR A 30 0.27 13.03 0.58
N TYR A 31 1.24 12.26 0.06
CA TYR A 31 2.44 11.92 0.80
C TYR A 31 3.28 13.16 1.15
N THR A 32 3.53 14.05 0.20
CA THR A 32 4.40 15.22 0.43
C THR A 32 3.69 16.36 1.15
N ASN A 33 2.36 16.47 1.05
CA ASN A 33 1.61 17.54 1.68
C ASN A 33 0.28 17.00 2.24
N SER A 34 0.20 16.82 3.56
CA SER A 34 -1.03 16.33 4.20
C SER A 34 -2.21 17.31 4.11
N SER A 35 -1.96 18.62 3.97
CA SER A 35 -3.02 19.63 4.04
C SER A 35 -3.98 19.58 2.84
N VAL A 36 -3.58 18.93 1.75
CA VAL A 36 -4.40 18.78 0.53
C VAL A 36 -5.28 17.54 0.56
N ALA A 37 -5.13 16.69 1.58
CA ALA A 37 -5.94 15.50 1.75
C ALA A 37 -7.39 15.89 2.15
N PRO A 38 -8.42 15.25 1.56
CA PRO A 38 -9.79 15.46 1.99
C PRO A 38 -9.95 15.11 3.47
N LYS A 39 -10.68 15.95 4.20
CA LYS A 39 -10.98 15.69 5.62
C LYS A 39 -11.96 14.53 5.74
N VAL A 40 -11.67 13.59 6.64
CA VAL A 40 -12.59 12.54 7.03
C VAL A 40 -12.93 12.64 8.52
N LYS A 41 -14.18 12.31 8.84
CA LYS A 41 -14.73 12.47 10.19
C LYS A 41 -13.94 11.69 11.24
N GLN A 42 -13.52 10.48 10.90
CA GLN A 42 -12.75 9.59 11.80
C GLN A 42 -11.43 10.23 12.25
N CYS A 43 -10.76 10.98 11.37
CA CYS A 43 -9.48 11.61 11.68
C CYS A 43 -9.58 12.90 12.49
N LYS A 44 -10.79 13.41 12.78
CA LYS A 44 -11.03 14.58 13.65
C LYS A 44 -10.18 15.83 13.32
N GLY A 45 -9.80 15.99 12.04
CA GLY A 45 -9.00 17.12 11.58
C GLY A 45 -7.48 16.88 11.57
N ASP A 46 -6.99 15.74 12.05
CA ASP A 46 -5.59 15.34 11.92
C ASP A 46 -5.22 15.20 10.44
N GLN A 47 -4.26 16.00 9.99
CA GLN A 47 -3.89 16.07 8.58
C GLN A 47 -3.18 14.79 8.12
N ASP A 48 -2.35 14.18 8.96
CA ASP A 48 -1.59 12.97 8.61
C ASP A 48 -2.51 11.75 8.53
N CYS A 49 -3.48 11.63 9.43
CA CYS A 49 -4.55 10.63 9.33
C CYS A 49 -5.39 10.84 8.06
N ASN A 50 -5.76 12.09 7.72
CA ASN A 50 -6.51 12.37 6.48
C ASN A 50 -5.70 11.99 5.23
N ALA A 51 -4.40 12.30 5.23
CA ALA A 51 -3.49 11.96 4.15
C ALA A 51 -3.32 10.45 4.01
N PHE A 52 -3.13 9.73 5.12
CA PHE A 52 -3.10 8.28 5.12
C PHE A 52 -4.41 7.70 4.58
N TYR A 53 -5.56 8.20 5.02
CA TYR A 53 -6.86 7.76 4.51
C TYR A 53 -6.96 7.97 2.99
N ALA A 54 -6.54 9.12 2.48
CA ALA A 54 -6.52 9.38 1.04
C ALA A 54 -5.58 8.43 0.28
N LEU A 55 -4.40 8.12 0.86
CA LEU A 55 -3.46 7.15 0.33
C LEU A 55 -4.03 5.73 0.30
N SER A 56 -4.75 5.30 1.33
CA SER A 56 -5.37 3.97 1.36
C SER A 56 -6.24 3.71 0.12
N LYS A 57 -6.91 4.73 -0.42
CA LYS A 57 -7.75 4.61 -1.62
C LYS A 57 -6.97 4.34 -2.91
N GLN A 58 -5.64 4.50 -2.89
CA GLN A 58 -4.76 4.31 -4.04
C GLN A 58 -4.08 2.93 -4.06
N TRP A 59 -4.38 2.04 -3.11
CA TRP A 59 -3.70 0.75 -2.97
C TRP A 59 -3.75 -0.13 -4.23
N LYS A 60 -4.80 -0.02 -5.04
CA LYS A 60 -4.92 -0.81 -6.28
C LYS A 60 -3.88 -0.42 -7.33
N SER A 61 -3.40 0.82 -7.30
CA SER A 61 -2.45 1.35 -8.28
C SER A 61 -1.01 0.89 -8.02
N ILE A 62 -0.67 0.45 -6.79
CA ILE A 62 0.69 -0.06 -6.50
C ILE A 62 0.96 -1.37 -7.27
N PRO A 63 2.21 -1.66 -7.67
CA PRO A 63 2.53 -2.93 -8.31
C PRO A 63 2.36 -4.11 -7.33
N ASN A 64 2.17 -5.31 -7.86
CA ASN A 64 2.08 -6.52 -7.03
C ASN A 64 3.40 -6.82 -6.29
N CYS A 65 4.53 -6.44 -6.89
CA CYS A 65 5.86 -6.53 -6.30
C CYS A 65 6.63 -5.24 -6.55
N PHE A 66 7.41 -4.78 -5.57
CA PHE A 66 8.32 -3.64 -5.71
C PHE A 66 9.58 -3.83 -4.89
N GLN A 67 10.69 -3.27 -5.37
CA GLN A 67 11.96 -3.29 -4.66
C GLN A 67 11.95 -2.28 -3.51
N THR A 68 12.36 -2.71 -2.33
CA THR A 68 12.66 -1.87 -1.17
C THR A 68 14.15 -1.95 -0.85
N SER A 69 14.62 -1.15 0.11
CA SER A 69 16.00 -1.27 0.61
C SER A 69 16.28 -2.58 1.35
N TYR A 70 15.23 -3.33 1.74
CA TYR A 70 15.34 -4.60 2.45
C TYR A 70 15.11 -5.82 1.55
N GLY A 71 14.86 -5.60 0.25
CA GLY A 71 14.53 -6.66 -0.71
C GLY A 71 13.21 -6.40 -1.45
N SER A 72 12.79 -7.39 -2.25
CA SER A 72 11.50 -7.34 -2.94
C SER A 72 10.36 -7.48 -1.94
N ASN A 73 9.41 -6.56 -1.97
CA ASN A 73 8.14 -6.67 -1.26
C ASN A 73 7.05 -7.05 -2.26
N CYS A 74 6.57 -8.28 -2.18
CA CYS A 74 5.49 -8.84 -3.00
C CYS A 74 4.19 -9.08 -2.22
N ASP A 75 4.23 -8.94 -0.89
CA ASP A 75 3.13 -9.31 -0.02
C ASP A 75 2.24 -8.10 0.31
N ALA A 76 2.79 -6.88 0.28
CA ALA A 76 2.08 -5.67 0.69
C ALA A 76 0.70 -5.52 0.04
N LYS A 77 0.61 -5.71 -1.28
CA LYS A 77 -0.66 -5.58 -2.01
C LYS A 77 -1.62 -6.74 -1.71
N ALA A 78 -1.10 -7.95 -1.51
CA ALA A 78 -1.91 -9.11 -1.17
C ALA A 78 -2.53 -8.96 0.22
N GLU A 79 -1.75 -8.50 1.19
CA GLU A 79 -2.19 -8.25 2.55
C GLU A 79 -3.19 -7.08 2.62
N ALA A 80 -2.98 -6.01 1.86
CA ALA A 80 -3.97 -4.94 1.68
C ALA A 80 -5.31 -5.47 1.15
N LYS A 81 -5.27 -6.34 0.14
CA LYS A 81 -6.47 -6.97 -0.42
C LYS A 81 -7.17 -7.87 0.60
N ALA A 82 -6.43 -8.59 1.44
CA ALA A 82 -6.98 -9.38 2.53
C ALA A 82 -7.58 -8.48 3.63
N GLY A 83 -7.03 -7.28 3.81
CA GLY A 83 -7.34 -6.38 4.92
C GLY A 83 -6.56 -6.72 6.18
N ASN A 84 -5.37 -7.31 6.03
CA ASN A 84 -4.53 -7.78 7.12
C ASN A 84 -3.57 -6.67 7.58
N GLY A 85 -4.09 -5.76 8.40
CA GLY A 85 -3.33 -4.64 8.95
C GLY A 85 -2.28 -5.11 9.95
N TYR A 86 -2.61 -6.13 10.75
CA TYR A 86 -1.69 -6.74 11.72
C TYR A 86 -0.38 -7.22 11.07
N SER A 87 -0.45 -8.00 10.00
CA SER A 87 0.73 -8.55 9.30
C SER A 87 1.65 -7.43 8.80
N LEU A 88 1.05 -6.41 8.16
CA LEU A 88 1.79 -5.26 7.65
C LEU A 88 2.36 -4.37 8.75
N TRP A 89 1.70 -4.27 9.90
CA TRP A 89 2.09 -3.38 10.99
C TRP A 89 3.16 -3.97 11.92
N LYS A 90 3.06 -5.25 12.26
CA LYS A 90 3.98 -5.92 13.21
C LYS A 90 5.45 -5.83 12.77
N GLY A 91 5.69 -5.86 11.47
CA GLY A 91 7.02 -5.74 10.87
C GLY A 91 7.30 -4.37 10.25
N ALA A 92 6.48 -3.35 10.55
CA ALA A 92 6.59 -2.05 9.91
C ALA A 92 7.92 -1.37 10.20
N SER A 93 8.70 -1.20 9.13
CA SER A 93 9.92 -0.41 9.12
C SER A 93 9.88 0.51 7.90
N PHE A 94 9.94 1.81 8.18
CA PHE A 94 9.99 2.84 7.16
C PHE A 94 11.32 3.58 7.26
N ARG A 95 11.92 3.91 6.11
CA ARG A 95 13.16 4.66 6.04
C ARG A 95 12.94 6.14 6.33
N HIS A 96 11.78 6.65 5.95
CA HIS A 96 11.46 8.06 6.07
C HIS A 96 10.48 8.29 7.21
N THR A 97 10.83 9.19 8.13
CA THR A 97 9.98 9.62 9.26
C THR A 97 8.58 10.03 8.79
N ARG A 98 8.47 10.57 7.57
CA ARG A 98 7.19 10.92 6.96
C ARG A 98 6.23 9.73 6.86
N SER A 99 6.73 8.58 6.40
CA SER A 99 5.93 7.35 6.30
C SER A 99 5.52 6.86 7.70
N SER A 100 6.44 6.93 8.67
CA SER A 100 6.14 6.60 10.08
C SER A 100 5.03 7.50 10.64
N ASN A 101 5.12 8.83 10.48
CA ASN A 101 4.13 9.76 11.01
C ASN A 101 2.73 9.50 10.43
N LEU A 102 2.64 9.29 9.12
CA LEU A 102 1.38 8.93 8.46
C LEU A 102 0.82 7.60 9.00
N ALA A 103 1.67 6.60 9.18
CA ALA A 103 1.26 5.30 9.70
C ALA A 103 0.78 5.39 11.15
N TYR A 104 1.50 6.08 12.04
CA TYR A 104 1.09 6.24 13.44
C TYR A 104 -0.20 7.04 13.60
N ALA A 105 -0.36 8.14 12.86
CA ALA A 105 -1.61 8.93 12.90
C ALA A 105 -2.84 8.10 12.47
N ALA A 106 -2.65 7.16 11.54
CA ALA A 106 -3.69 6.25 11.11
C ALA A 106 -3.86 5.04 12.01
N GLU A 107 -2.81 4.57 12.66
CA GLU A 107 -2.83 3.45 13.62
C GLU A 107 -3.83 3.78 14.74
N GLU A 108 -3.75 4.97 15.32
CA GLU A 108 -4.63 5.43 16.41
C GLU A 108 -6.12 5.44 16.05
N VAL A 109 -6.44 5.51 14.75
CA VAL A 109 -7.81 5.65 14.25
C VAL A 109 -8.33 4.34 13.66
N PHE A 110 -7.56 3.74 12.75
CA PHE A 110 -7.99 2.64 11.90
C PHE A 110 -7.49 1.27 12.37
N TYR A 111 -6.54 1.20 13.31
CA TYR A 111 -6.02 -0.08 13.81
C TYR A 111 -6.20 -0.26 15.33
N ARG A 112 -5.95 0.80 16.11
CA ARG A 112 -6.18 0.88 17.55
C ARG A 112 -5.57 -0.31 18.30
N GLY A 113 -4.30 -0.61 18.03
CA GLY A 113 -3.60 -1.76 18.60
C GLY A 113 -4.22 -3.12 18.25
N GLY A 114 -4.95 -3.21 17.12
CA GLY A 114 -5.67 -4.42 16.70
C GLY A 114 -7.09 -4.55 17.25
N SER A 115 -7.61 -3.52 17.92
CA SER A 115 -9.00 -3.51 18.43
C SER A 115 -10.01 -2.87 17.46
N ALA A 116 -9.55 -2.42 16.29
CA ALA A 116 -10.42 -1.79 15.30
C ALA A 116 -11.38 -2.78 14.62
N SER A 117 -12.40 -2.24 13.95
CA SER A 117 -13.31 -3.08 13.16
C SER A 117 -12.60 -3.68 11.95
N PRO A 118 -13.06 -4.81 11.37
CA PRO A 118 -12.46 -5.35 10.15
C PRO A 118 -12.46 -4.37 8.97
N ALA A 119 -13.43 -3.46 8.91
CA ALA A 119 -13.48 -2.43 7.88
C ALA A 119 -12.41 -1.35 8.08
N ASP A 120 -12.16 -0.96 9.32
CA ASP A 120 -11.11 0.00 9.67
C ASP A 120 -9.73 -0.63 9.47
N GLU A 121 -9.52 -1.87 9.93
CA GLU A 121 -8.25 -2.56 9.73
C GLU A 121 -7.92 -2.72 8.23
N ARG A 122 -8.94 -2.97 7.39
CA ARG A 122 -8.73 -2.98 5.94
C ARG A 122 -8.23 -1.64 5.42
N ILE A 123 -8.80 -0.52 5.87
CA ILE A 123 -8.31 0.83 5.49
C ILE A 123 -6.84 0.99 5.91
N PHE A 124 -6.50 0.50 7.11
CA PHE A 124 -5.13 0.53 7.60
C PHE A 124 -4.18 -0.31 6.74
N ALA A 125 -4.56 -1.55 6.42
CA ALA A 125 -3.78 -2.43 5.55
C ALA A 125 -3.55 -1.82 4.15
N GLU A 126 -4.61 -1.27 3.55
CA GLU A 126 -4.56 -0.59 2.26
C GLU A 126 -3.60 0.62 2.29
N GLY A 127 -3.65 1.43 3.35
CA GLY A 127 -2.76 2.57 3.52
C GLY A 127 -1.30 2.17 3.76
N LEU A 128 -1.03 1.16 4.60
CA LEU A 128 0.32 0.66 4.86
C LEU A 128 0.98 0.15 3.58
N ALA A 129 0.25 -0.58 2.73
CA ALA A 129 0.80 -1.07 1.46
C ALA A 129 1.23 0.07 0.54
N VAL A 130 0.47 1.17 0.50
CA VAL A 130 0.83 2.38 -0.26
C VAL A 130 2.03 3.07 0.36
N LEU A 131 2.12 3.15 1.69
CA LEU A 131 3.28 3.72 2.37
C LEU A 131 4.56 2.93 2.11
N TYR A 132 4.53 1.60 2.18
CA TYR A 132 5.69 0.78 1.83
C TYR A 132 6.18 1.05 0.42
N PHE A 133 5.25 1.16 -0.53
CA PHE A 133 5.59 1.45 -1.91
C PHE A 133 6.19 2.85 -2.07
N LEU A 134 5.60 3.88 -1.45
CA LEU A 134 6.09 5.24 -1.54
C LEU A 134 7.44 5.42 -0.83
N ASP A 135 7.60 4.86 0.37
CA ASP A 135 8.85 4.90 1.15
C ASP A 135 10.01 4.29 0.36
N ALA A 136 9.76 3.22 -0.39
CA ALA A 136 10.73 2.59 -1.27
C ALA A 136 11.10 3.43 -2.50
N LYS A 137 10.26 4.39 -2.89
CA LYS A 137 10.49 5.30 -4.03
C LYS A 137 11.10 6.65 -3.63
N LYS A 138 11.41 6.84 -2.35
CA LYS A 138 12.05 8.04 -1.79
C LYS A 138 13.51 7.76 -1.44
#